data_AF-A0A3C0C9Q5-F1
#
_entry.id   AF-A0A3C0C9Q5-F1
#
_cell.length_a   1.000
_cell.length_b   1.000
_cell.length_c   1.000
_cell.angle_alpha   90.00
_cell.angle_beta   90.00
_cell.angle_gamma   90.00
#
_symmetry.space_group_name_H-M   'P 1'
#
loop_
_entity.id
_entity.type
_entity.pdbx_description
1 polymer ?
#
loop_
_entity_poly.entity_id
_entity_poly.type
_entity_poly.pdbx_seq_one_letter_code
_entity_poly.pdbx_strand_id
1 'polypeptide(L)' 'MTDYKKLIAQGDAVLGIELGSTRIKGVLIDPSDGTVLASGSHGWENRLENGIWTYHIDEVWTGVQDTYA' A
#
# COMPACT_ATOMS: atom_id res chain seq x y z
N MET A 1 5.93 -6.16 25.69
CA MET A 1 6.30 -6.19 24.26
C MET A 1 5.14 -6.82 23.53
N THR A 2 4.57 -6.11 22.56
CA THR A 2 3.52 -6.64 21.69
C THR A 2 4.10 -7.78 20.85
N ASP A 3 3.42 -8.92 20.82
CA ASP A 3 3.75 -10.02 19.93
C ASP A 3 3.14 -9.74 18.55
N TYR A 4 3.93 -9.08 17.68
CA TYR A 4 3.48 -8.70 16.34
C TYR A 4 3.09 -9.90 15.48
N LYS A 5 3.72 -11.06 15.68
CA LYS A 5 3.37 -12.28 14.94
C LYS A 5 1.96 -12.75 15.32
N LYS A 6 1.65 -12.73 16.61
CA LYS A 6 0.31 -13.07 17.10
C LYS A 6 -0.74 -12.06 16.60
N LEU A 7 -0.46 -10.76 16.70
CA LEU A 7 -1.34 -9.70 16.22
C LEU A 7 -1.68 -9.86 14.73
N ILE A 8 -0.67 -10.11 13.89
CA ILE A 8 -0.86 -10.37 12.46
C ILE A 8 -1.65 -11.66 12.22
N ALA A 9 -1.29 -12.75 12.90
CA ALA A 9 -1.96 -14.06 12.74
C ALA A 9 -3.43 -14.06 13.20
N GLN A 10 -3.79 -13.16 14.12
CA GLN A 10 -5.16 -12.97 14.59
C GLN A 10 -6.00 -12.06 13.67
N GLY A 11 -5.37 -11.37 12.71
CA GLY A 11 -6.04 -10.43 11.81
C GLY A 11 -6.30 -9.06 12.44
N ASP A 12 -5.60 -8.73 13.53
CA ASP A 12 -5.79 -7.47 14.26
C ASP A 12 -4.94 -6.31 13.69
N ALA A 13 -4.00 -6.60 12.78
CA ALA A 13 -3.24 -5.59 12.06
C ALA A 13 -4.10 -4.88 11.01
N VAL A 14 -3.82 -3.60 10.76
CA VAL A 14 -4.52 -2.81 9.73
C VAL A 14 -3.58 -2.51 8.58
N LEU A 15 -4.01 -2.78 7.34
CA LEU A 15 -3.30 -2.40 6.13
C LEU A 15 -3.89 -1.11 5.57
N GLY A 16 -3.08 -0.05 5.55
CA GLY A 16 -3.37 1.19 4.81
C GLY A 16 -2.80 1.13 3.39
N ILE A 17 -3.58 1.58 2.41
CA ILE A 17 -3.16 1.72 1.00
C ILE A 17 -3.34 3.17 0.58
N GLU A 18 -2.30 3.75 -0.03
CA GLU A 18 -2.34 5.09 -0.62
C GLU A 18 -1.95 5.02 -2.10
N LEU A 19 -2.82 5.55 -2.97
CA LEU A 19 -2.57 5.70 -4.41
C LEU A 19 -2.13 7.15 -4.69
N GLY A 20 -0.86 7.45 -4.43
CA GLY A 20 -0.27 8.77 -4.67
C GLY A 20 0.07 8.98 -6.16
N SER A 21 0.37 10.21 -6.56
CA SER A 21 0.65 10.55 -7.97
C SER A 21 1.98 10.04 -8.51
N THR A 22 2.89 9.58 -7.66
CA THR A 22 4.19 9.04 -8.08
C THR A 22 4.49 7.67 -7.48
N ARG A 23 3.70 7.26 -6.49
CA ARG A 23 3.88 6.00 -5.77
C ARG A 23 2.57 5.46 -5.23
N ILE A 24 2.42 4.16 -5.28
CA ILE A 24 1.46 3.40 -4.48
C ILE A 24 2.19 2.94 -3.21
N LYS A 25 1.57 3.07 -2.05
CA LYS A 25 2.14 2.65 -0.75
C LYS A 25 1.20 1.68 -0.05
N GLY A 26 1.77 0.66 0.57
CA GLY A 26 1.09 -0.25 1.49
C GLY A 26 1.79 -0.19 2.85
N VAL A 27 1.05 0.03 3.93
CA VAL A 27 1.61 0.12 5.29
C VAL A 27 0.77 -0.71 6.25
N LEU A 28 1.37 -1.73 6.86
CA LEU A 28 0.77 -2.56 7.89
C LEU A 28 1.09 -1.96 9.27
N ILE A 29 0.08 -1.69 10.08
CA ILE A 29 0.24 -1.06 11.40
C ILE A 29 -0.39 -1.89 12.52
N ASP A 30 0.11 -1.68 13.74
CA ASP A 30 -0.63 -1.92 14.97
C ASP A 30 -1.62 -0.76 15.18
N PRO A 31 -2.94 -1.01 15.19
CA PRO A 31 -3.93 0.06 15.33
C PRO A 31 -3.99 0.65 16.75
N SER A 32 -3.36 0.04 17.76
CA SER A 32 -3.43 0.53 19.15
C SER A 32 -2.61 1.80 19.38
N ASP A 33 -1.48 1.94 18.69
CA ASP A 33 -0.56 3.07 18.83
C ASP A 33 -0.01 3.60 17.49
N GLY A 34 -0.39 2.98 16.36
CA GLY A 34 0.06 3.36 15.02
C GLY A 34 1.46 2.87 14.67
N THR A 35 2.05 1.96 15.45
CA THR A 35 3.36 1.37 15.15
C THR A 35 3.36 0.69 13.78
N VAL A 36 4.33 1.03 12.92
CA VAL A 36 4.50 0.39 11.61
C VAL A 36 5.14 -0.98 11.78
N LEU A 37 4.45 -2.01 11.28
CA LEU A 37 4.90 -3.41 11.32
C LEU A 37 5.60 -3.82 10.03
N ALA A 38 5.13 -3.30 8.90
CA ALA A 38 5.73 -3.47 7.58
C ALA A 38 5.31 -2.32 6.65
N SER A 39 6.13 -2.02 5.65
CA SER A 39 5.78 -1.06 4.61
C SER A 39 6.40 -1.47 3.27
N GLY A 40 5.71 -1.12 2.19
CA GLY A 40 6.17 -1.31 0.82
C GLY A 40 5.63 -0.22 -0.10
N SER A 41 6.25 -0.07 -1.26
CA SER A 41 5.85 0.94 -2.23
C SER A 41 6.18 0.54 -3.66
N HIS A 42 5.32 0.92 -4.59
CA HIS A 42 5.52 0.75 -6.02
C HIS A 42 5.57 2.12 -6.68
N GLY A 43 6.61 2.38 -7.48
CA GLY A 43 6.72 3.61 -8.27
C GLY A 43 5.92 3.50 -9.56
N TRP A 44 5.14 4.51 -9.89
CA TRP A 44 4.35 4.56 -11.12
C TRP A 44 4.23 6.00 -11.64
N GLU A 45 3.86 6.13 -12.90
CA GLU A 45 3.67 7.43 -13.56
C GLU A 45 2.36 7.43 -14.36
N ASN A 46 1.76 8.61 -14.49
CA ASN A 46 0.62 8.80 -15.38
C ASN A 46 1.06 8.90 -16.84
N ARG A 47 0.08 8.74 -17.73
CA ARG A 47 0.22 8.97 -19.16
C ARG A 47 -0.75 10.05 -19.61
N LEU A 48 -0.29 10.97 -20.46
CA LEU A 48 -1.18 11.96 -21.07
C LEU A 48 -1.87 11.32 -22.29
N GLU A 49 -3.13 10.96 -22.13
CA GLU A 49 -3.92 10.27 -23.16
C GLU A 49 -5.15 11.12 -23.51
N ASN A 50 -5.30 11.45 -24.79
CA ASN A 50 -6.41 12.29 -25.28
C ASN A 50 -6.57 13.62 -24.51
N GLY A 51 -5.46 14.19 -24.03
CA GLY A 51 -5.45 15.43 -23.24
C GLY A 51 -5.78 15.26 -21.76
N ILE A 52 -5.87 14.03 -21.25
CA ILE A 52 -6.18 13.71 -19.85
C ILE A 52 -5.01 12.91 -19.25
N TRP A 53 -4.59 13.27 -18.03
CA TRP A 53 -3.62 12.46 -17.28
C TRP A 53 -4.32 11.24 -16.71
N THR A 54 -3.89 10.07 -17.17
CA THR A 54 -4.55 8.79 -16.92
C THR A 54 -3.60 7.85 -16.20
N TYR A 55 -4.13 7.15 -15.20
CA TYR A 55 -3.55 5.93 -14.66
C TYR A 55 -4.45 4.78 -15.07
N HIS A 56 -3.88 3.71 -15.62
CA HIS A 56 -4.69 2.58 -16.03
C HIS A 56 -5.05 1.70 -14.83
N ILE A 57 -6.24 1.11 -14.86
CA ILE A 57 -6.78 0.36 -13.71
C ILE A 57 -6.00 -0.93 -13.42
N ASP A 58 -5.43 -1.56 -14.44
CA ASP A 58 -4.53 -2.71 -14.33
C ASP A 58 -3.20 -2.34 -13.65
N GLU A 59 -2.69 -1.13 -13.91
CA GLU A 59 -1.51 -0.60 -13.21
C GLU A 59 -1.79 -0.33 -11.73
N VAL A 60 -3.03 0.07 -11.36
CA VAL A 60 -3.44 0.17 -9.96
C VAL A 60 -3.35 -1.19 -9.27
N TRP A 61 -3.92 -2.23 -9.86
CA TRP A 61 -3.91 -3.57 -9.26
C TRP A 61 -2.51 -4.16 -9.17
N THR A 62 -1.72 -4.02 -10.23
CA THR A 62 -0.30 -4.46 -10.25
C THR A 62 0.49 -3.72 -9.18
N GLY A 63 0.37 -2.40 -9.11
CA GLY A 63 1.11 -1.60 -8.15
C GLY A 63 0.69 -1.82 -6.70
N VAL A 64 -0.60 -2.11 -6.42
CA VAL A 64 -1.05 -2.51 -5.07
C VAL A 64 -0.43 -3.85 -4.67
N GLN A 65 -0.42 -4.85 -5.56
CA GLN A 65 0.19 -6.15 -5.29
C GLN A 65 1.70 -6.04 -5.05
N ASP A 66 2.39 -5.19 -5.82
CA ASP A 66 3.82 -4.95 -5.67
C ASP A 66 4.20 -4.30 -4.33
N THR A 67 3.26 -3.69 -3.59
CA THR A 67 3.56 -3.17 -2.23
C THR A 67 3.81 -4.26 -1.20
N TYR A 68 3.49 -5.52 -1.52
CA TYR A 68 3.81 -6.67 -0.68
C TYR A 68 5.21 -7.25 -0.97
N ALA A 69 5.69 -7.13 -2.21
CA ALA A 69 6.85 -7.85 -2.74
C ALA A 69 8.21 -7.29 -2.27
#